data_AF-A0AAJ8LTK1-F1
#
_entry.id   AF-A0AAJ8LTK1-F1
#
_cell.length_a   1.000
_cell.length_b   1.000
_cell.length_c   1.000
_cell.angle_alpha   90.00
_cell.angle_beta   90.00
_cell.angle_gamma   90.00
#
_symmetry.space_group_name_H-M   'P 1'
#
loop_
_entity.id
_entity.type
_entity.pdbx_description
1 polymer ?
#
loop_
_entity_poly.entity_id
_entity_poly.type
_entity_poly.pdbx_seq_one_letter_code
_entity_poly.pdbx_strand_id
1 'polypeptide(L)' 'MTAKRMDIESAFRSAKGSLAVEGMTLSVKEETLVKERLAGNMSQEAFIQQALELSRYE' A
#
# COMPACT_ATOMS: atom_id res chain seq x y z
N MET A 1 11.21 -6.23 18.40
CA MET A 1 10.32 -5.92 17.26
C MET A 1 10.83 -6.68 16.05
N THR A 2 9.97 -7.50 15.44
CA THR A 2 10.26 -8.57 14.47
C THR A 2 10.74 -8.04 13.10
N ALA A 3 11.95 -8.41 12.67
CA ALA A 3 12.63 -7.95 11.46
C ALA A 3 11.75 -7.87 10.18
N LYS A 4 10.76 -8.77 10.03
CA LYS A 4 9.80 -8.79 8.92
C LYS A 4 8.97 -7.50 8.76
N ARG A 5 8.62 -6.81 9.86
CA ARG A 5 7.88 -5.53 9.80
C ARG A 5 8.76 -4.38 9.35
N MET A 6 10.03 -4.38 9.76
CA MET A 6 10.99 -3.37 9.29
C MET A 6 11.17 -3.49 7.78
N ASP A 7 11.29 -4.72 7.27
CA ASP A 7 11.49 -5.00 5.85
C ASP A 7 10.32 -4.47 4.98
N ILE A 8 9.07 -4.71 5.43
CA ILE A 8 7.86 -4.22 4.74
C ILE A 8 7.82 -2.69 4.68
N GLU A 9 8.13 -1.99 5.79
CA GLU A 9 8.12 -0.52 5.81
C GLU A 9 9.23 0.06 4.92
N SER A 10 10.41 -0.56 4.87
CA SER A 10 11.47 -0.15 3.94
C SER A 10 11.09 -0.39 2.48
N ALA A 11 10.53 -1.56 2.15
CA ALA A 11 10.07 -1.88 0.80
C ALA A 11 8.95 -0.93 0.35
N PHE A 12 7.99 -0.65 1.24
CA PHE A 12 6.90 0.29 0.98
C PHE A 12 7.42 1.73 0.77
N ARG A 13 8.37 2.17 1.60
CA ARG A 13 8.99 3.49 1.45
C ARG A 13 9.73 3.62 0.12
N SER A 14 10.46 2.59 -0.29
CA SER A 14 11.16 2.56 -1.58
C SER A 14 10.17 2.64 -2.74
N ALA A 15 9.10 1.83 -2.72
CA ALA A 15 8.07 1.86 -3.75
C ALA A 15 7.38 3.24 -3.84
N LYS A 16 7.05 3.85 -2.70
CA LYS A 16 6.49 5.21 -2.64
C LYS A 16 7.46 6.25 -3.22
N GLY A 17 8.76 6.10 -2.98
CA GLY A 17 9.80 6.93 -3.60
C GLY A 17 9.80 6.81 -5.12
N SER A 18 9.72 5.60 -5.66
CA SER A 18 9.63 5.38 -7.11
C SER A 18 8.40 6.03 -7.73
N LEU A 19 7.23 5.90 -7.09
CA LEU A 19 6.00 6.59 -7.53
C LEU A 19 6.16 8.11 -7.55
N ALA A 20 6.77 8.68 -6.51
CA ALA A 20 6.98 10.11 -6.40
C ALA A 20 7.90 10.67 -7.50
N VAL A 21 8.91 9.89 -7.93
CA VAL A 21 9.77 10.26 -9.08
C VAL A 21 8.96 10.38 -10.36
N GLU A 22 7.93 9.56 -10.53
CA GLU A 22 7.01 9.60 -11.68
C GLU A 22 5.87 10.62 -11.50
N GLY A 23 5.89 11.41 -10.41
CA GLY A 23 4.85 12.41 -10.12
C GLY A 23 3.56 11.82 -9.55
N MET A 24 3.58 10.56 -9.11
CA MET A 24 2.45 9.87 -8.50
C MET A 24 2.55 9.89 -6.97
N THR A 25 1.41 10.02 -6.29
CA THR A 25 1.33 9.98 -4.83
C THR A 25 0.19 9.10 -4.40
N LEU A 26 0.34 8.44 -3.25
CA LEU A 26 -0.75 7.71 -2.60
C LEU A 26 -1.43 8.60 -1.55
N SER A 27 -2.74 8.54 -1.49
CA SER A 27 -3.53 9.07 -0.37
C SER A 27 -3.35 8.21 0.88
N VAL A 28 -3.67 8.76 2.05
CA VAL A 28 -3.56 8.02 3.33
C VAL A 28 -4.36 6.72 3.29
N LYS A 29 -5.54 6.72 2.63
CA LYS A 29 -6.39 5.53 2.51
C LYS A 29 -5.72 4.44 1.67
N GLU A 30 -5.12 4.82 0.56
CA GLU A 30 -4.39 3.89 -0.32
C GLU A 30 -3.15 3.32 0.38
N GLU A 31 -2.40 4.15 1.12
CA GLU A 31 -1.25 3.68 1.89
C GLU A 31 -1.67 2.65 2.95
N THR A 32 -2.75 2.91 3.67
CA THR A 32 -3.30 1.96 4.65
C THR A 32 -3.70 0.66 3.98
N LEU A 33 -4.39 0.72 2.83
CA LEU A 33 -4.83 -0.46 2.10
C LEU A 33 -3.65 -1.35 1.66
N VAL A 34 -2.58 -0.75 1.13
CA VAL A 34 -1.36 -1.49 0.75
C VAL A 34 -0.68 -2.11 1.96
N LYS A 35 -0.59 -1.39 3.08
CA LYS A 35 0.03 -1.91 4.32
C LYS A 35 -0.74 -3.09 4.90
N GLU A 36 -2.07 -3.06 4.91
CA GLU A 36 -2.91 -4.17 5.37
C GLU A 36 -2.69 -5.44 4.52
N ARG A 37 -2.57 -5.29 3.20
CA ARG A 37 -2.27 -6.41 2.30
C ARG A 37 -0.87 -6.99 2.54
N LEU A 38 0.14 -6.14 2.77
CA LEU A 38 1.52 -6.57 3.05
C LEU A 38 1.66 -7.22 4.43
N ALA A 39 0.86 -6.77 5.41
CA ALA A 39 0.80 -7.38 6.74
C ALA A 39 0.14 -8.77 6.74
N GLY A 40 -0.56 -9.14 5.66
CA GLY A 40 -1.29 -10.40 5.53
C GLY A 40 -2.68 -10.38 6.18
N ASN A 41 -3.20 -9.19 6.52
CA ASN A 41 -4.51 -9.01 7.13
C ASN A 41 -5.65 -9.07 6.09
N MET A 42 -5.33 -9.11 4.80
CA MET A 42 -6.28 -9.02 3.69
C MET A 42 -5.90 -9.97 2.55
N SER A 43 -6.90 -10.60 1.94
CA SER A 43 -6.69 -11.41 0.74
C SER A 43 -6.39 -10.54 -0.49
N GLN A 44 -5.88 -11.14 -1.56
CA GLN A 44 -5.63 -10.42 -2.80
C GLN A 44 -6.93 -9.93 -3.46
N GLU A 45 -7.98 -10.75 -3.42
CA GLU A 45 -9.29 -10.42 -3.98
C GLU A 45 -9.91 -9.23 -3.24
N ALA A 46 -9.88 -9.25 -1.90
CA ALA A 46 -10.37 -8.15 -1.08
C ALA A 46 -9.59 -6.85 -1.32
N PHE A 47 -8.26 -6.95 -1.49
CA PHE A 47 -7.42 -5.81 -1.82
C PHE A 47 -7.79 -5.17 -3.16
N ILE A 48 -7.98 -5.99 -4.21
CA ILE A 48 -8.37 -5.52 -5.54
C ILE A 48 -9.74 -4.83 -5.49
N GLN A 49 -10.72 -5.41 -4.79
CA GLN A 49 -12.04 -4.81 -4.66
C GLN A 49 -11.98 -3.44 -3.98
N GLN A 50 -11.29 -3.32 -2.84
CA GLN A 50 -11.18 -2.04 -2.14
C GLN A 50 -10.37 -1.00 -2.93
N ALA A 51 -9.34 -1.41 -3.66
CA ALA A 51 -8.58 -0.49 -4.53
C ALA A 51 -9.47 0.07 -5.66
N LEU A 52 -10.32 -0.78 -6.24
CA LEU A 52 -11.29 -0.37 -7.27
C LEU A 52 -12.41 0.51 -6.71
N GLU A 53 -12.77 0.33 -5.43
CA GLU A 53 -13.72 1.22 -4.76
C GLU A 53 -13.10 2.59 -4.52
N LEU A 54 -11.86 2.66 -4.01
CA LEU A 54 -11.17 3.92 -3.78
C LEU A 54 -11.05 4.75 -5.07
N SER A 55 -10.65 4.13 -6.19
CA SER A 55 -10.47 4.84 -7.46
C SER A 55 -11.76 5.42 -8.07
N ARG A 56 -12.94 5.01 -7.60
CA ARG A 56 -14.24 5.55 -8.04
C ARG A 56 -14.66 6.80 -7.28
N TYR A 57 -14.06 7.06 -6.12
CA TYR A 57 -14.44 8.14 -5.21
C TYR A 57 -13.30 9.12 -4.92
N GLU A 58 -12.22 9.08 -5.70
CA GLU A 58 -11.14 10.08 -5.70
C GLU A 58 -11.43 11.29 -6.60
#